data_AF-A0A3B9U6W8-F1
#
_entry.id   AF-A0A3B9U6W8-F1
#
_cell.length_a   1.000
_cell.length_b   1.000
_cell.length_c   1.000
_cell.angle_alpha   90.00
_cell.angle_beta   90.00
_cell.angle_gamma   90.00
#
_symmetry.space_group_name_H-M   'P 1'
#
loop_
_entity.id
_entity.type
_entity.pdbx_description
1 polymer ?
#
loop_
_entity_poly.entity_id
_entity_poly.type
_entity_poly.pdbx_seq_one_letter_code
_entity_poly.pdbx_strand_id
1 'polypeptide(L)' 'MKYSDLSKKPIEDLHKELVSLQEKRENLRMKVKLGQVKNTNQLSIVRKDIARILTFLRAN' A
#
# COMPACT_ATOMS: atom_id res chain seq x y z
N MET A 1 6.51 -4.32 -1.87
CA MET A 1 7.62 -3.94 -0.96
C MET A 1 8.22 -5.15 -0.25
N LYS A 2 9.54 -5.16 -0.01
CA LYS A 2 10.15 -6.05 1.00
C LYS A 2 10.31 -5.30 2.33
N TYR A 3 10.25 -6.01 3.45
CA TYR A 3 10.34 -5.43 4.79
C TYR A 3 11.66 -4.68 5.02
N SER A 4 12.76 -5.20 4.47
CA SER A 4 14.09 -4.58 4.54
C SER A 4 14.17 -3.20 3.89
N ASP A 5 13.28 -2.89 2.94
CA ASP A 5 13.24 -1.59 2.27
C ASP A 5 12.54 -0.52 3.13
N LEU A 6 11.69 -0.94 4.08
CA LEU A 6 10.97 -0.05 5.00
C LEU A 6 11.90 0.50 6.08
N SER A 7 12.83 -0.33 6.57
CA SER A 7 13.81 0.06 7.59
C SER A 7 14.83 1.09 7.12
N LYS A 8 14.98 1.30 5.80
CA LYS A 8 15.94 2.24 5.23
C LYS A 8 15.34 3.63 5.00
N LYS A 9 14.02 3.76 5.11
CA LYS A 9 13.30 5.01 4.84
C LYS A 9 12.99 5.74 6.15
N PRO A 10 12.99 7.09 6.17
CA PRO A 10 12.56 7.85 7.33
C PRO A 10 11.05 7.70 7.54
N ILE A 11 10.62 7.85 8.80
CA ILE A 11 9.22 7.69 9.21
C ILE A 11 8.28 8.64 8.42
N GLU A 12 8.70 9.88 8.19
CA GLU A 12 7.92 10.87 7.44
C GLU A 12 7.63 10.43 6.00
N ASP A 13 8.59 9.80 5.33
CA ASP A 13 8.40 9.30 3.97
C ASP A 13 7.53 8.04 3.95
N LEU A 14 7.58 7.22 4.99
CA LEU A 14 6.66 6.10 5.15
C LEU A 14 5.20 6.57 5.31
N HIS A 15 4.97 7.67 6.02
CA HIS A 15 3.65 8.28 6.14
C HIS A 15 3.15 8.81 4.78
N LYS A 16 4.00 9.48 4.00
CA LYS A 16 3.64 9.93 2.64
C LYS A 16 3.32 8.75 1.71
N GLU A 17 4.13 7.69 1.77
CA GLU A 17 3.94 6.50 0.96
C GLU A 17 2.66 5.74 1.35
N LEU A 18 2.31 5.73 2.65
CA LEU A 18 1.05 5.17 3.14
C LEU A 18 -0.16 5.91 2.56
N VAL A 19 -0.15 7.25 2.53
CA VAL A 19 -1.23 8.05 1.94
C VAL A 19 -1.38 7.74 0.44
N SER A 20 -0.26 7.72 -0.29
CA SER A 20 -0.27 7.38 -1.72
C SER A 20 -0.82 5.97 -2.00
N LEU A 21 -0.46 4.99 -1.17
CA LEU A 21 -0.97 3.62 -1.30
C LEU A 21 -2.46 3.52 -0.96
N GLN A 22 -2.97 4.31 -0.03
CA GLN A 22 -4.40 4.38 0.28
C GLN A 22 -5.21 4.96 -0.90
N GLU A 23 -4.75 6.04 -1.51
CA GLU A 23 -5.36 6.59 -2.73
C GLU A 23 -5.36 5.57 -3.87
N LYS A 24 -4.23 4.88 -4.06
CA LYS A 24 -4.10 3.82 -5.07
C LYS A 24 -5.07 2.67 -4.79
N ARG A 25 -5.30 2.31 -3.53
CA ARG A 25 -6.28 1.30 -3.12
C ARG A 25 -7.70 1.72 -3.51
N GLU A 26 -8.11 2.96 -3.21
CA GLU A 26 -9.45 3.44 -3.56
C GLU A 26 -9.65 3.53 -5.07
N ASN A 27 -8.64 3.99 -5.82
CA ASN A 27 -8.66 3.98 -7.28
C ASN A 27 -8.81 2.56 -7.85
N LEU A 28 -8.08 1.58 -7.30
CA LEU A 28 -8.22 0.18 -7.71
C LEU A 28 -9.61 -0.36 -7.34
N ARG A 29 -10.15 -0.01 -6.17
CA ARG A 29 -11.49 -0.43 -5.75
C ARG A 29 -12.58 0.15 -6.66
N MET A 30 -12.45 1.41 -7.08
CA MET A 30 -13.34 2.00 -8.07
C MET A 30 -13.24 1.28 -9.42
N LYS A 31 -12.04 0.99 -9.91
CA LYS A 31 -11.85 0.20 -11.14
C LYS A 31 -12.51 -1.18 -11.04
N VAL A 32 -12.40 -1.85 -9.90
CA VAL A 32 -13.05 -3.16 -9.65
C VAL A 32 -14.57 -3.01 -9.76
N LYS A 33 -15.15 -1.99 -9.12
CA LYS A 33 -16.59 -1.72 -9.20
C LYS A 33 -17.07 -1.45 -10.62
N LEU A 34 -16.26 -0.78 -11.44
CA LEU A 34 -16.54 -0.49 -12.84
C LEU A 34 -16.33 -1.70 -13.77
N GLY A 35 -15.86 -2.84 -13.27
CA GLY A 35 -15.59 -4.04 -14.06
C GLY A 35 -14.39 -3.93 -15.00
N GLN A 36 -13.58 -2.87 -14.91
CA GLN A 36 -12.47 -2.59 -15.83
C GLN A 36 -11.11 -3.11 -15.34
N VAL A 37 -11.09 -4.11 -14.45
CA VAL A 37 -9.84 -4.54 -13.81
C VAL A 37 -9.20 -5.67 -14.60
N LYS A 38 -8.10 -5.33 -15.26
CA LYS A 38 -7.22 -6.30 -15.94
C LYS A 38 -6.48 -7.22 -14.97
N ASN A 39 -6.23 -6.78 -13.73
CA ASN A 39 -5.42 -7.51 -12.74
C ASN A 39 -6.02 -7.43 -11.33
N THR A 40 -6.79 -8.44 -10.95
CA THR A 40 -7.43 -8.57 -9.62
C THR A 40 -6.41 -8.68 -8.48
N ASN A 41 -5.21 -9.21 -8.77
CA ASN A 41 -4.13 -9.38 -7.80
C ASN A 41 -3.55 -8.06 -7.29
N GLN A 42 -3.66 -6.95 -8.04
CA GLN A 42 -3.11 -5.65 -7.64
C GLN A 42 -3.72 -5.15 -6.32
N LEU A 43 -5.01 -5.39 -6.08
CA LEU A 43 -5.67 -4.98 -4.84
C LEU A 43 -5.13 -5.75 -3.62
N SER A 44 -4.76 -7.03 -3.79
CA SER A 44 -4.15 -7.83 -2.73
C SER A 44 -2.73 -7.35 -2.41
N ILE A 45 -1.94 -7.03 -3.45
CA ILE A 45 -0.58 -6.52 -3.29
C ILE A 45 -0.58 -5.17 -2.54
N VAL A 46 -1.41 -4.21 -2.97
CA VAL A 46 -1.51 -2.90 -2.33
C VAL A 46 -1.97 -3.02 -0.87
N ARG A 47 -2.93 -3.91 -0.57
CA ARG A 47 -3.35 -4.18 0.82
C ARG A 47 -2.21 -4.72 1.68
N LYS A 48 -1.41 -5.65 1.14
CA LYS A 48 -0.24 -6.20 1.86
C LYS A 48 0.85 -5.16 2.06
N ASP A 49 1.09 -4.30 1.08
CA ASP A 49 2.08 -3.21 1.21
C ASP A 49 1.67 -2.22 2.32
N ILE A 50 0.39 -1.79 2.37
CA ILE A 50 -0.14 -0.95 3.47
C ILE A 50 0.04 -1.64 4.82
N ALA A 51 -0.34 -2.91 4.93
CA ALA A 51 -0.22 -3.66 6.18
C ALA A 51 1.23 -3.72 6.67
N ARG A 52 2.20 -3.95 5.78
CA ARG A 52 3.63 -3.97 6.17
C ARG A 52 4.12 -2.62 6.69
N ILE A 53 3.71 -1.50 6.08
CA ILE A 53 4.06 -0.16 6.58
C ILE A 53 3.45 0.07 7.96
N LEU A 54 2.17 -0.24 8.15
CA LEU A 54 1.51 -0.10 9.45
C LEU A 54 2.15 -0.96 10.53
N THR A 55 2.53 -2.20 10.21
CA THR A 55 3.24 -3.07 11.15
C THR A 55 4.61 -2.48 11.52
N PHE A 56 5.36 -1.95 10.56
CA PHE A 56 6.66 -1.31 10.81
C PHE A 56 6.53 -0.05 11.69
N LEU A 57 5.52 0.79 11.43
CA LEU A 57 5.23 1.98 12.23
C LEU A 57 4.75 1.67 13.65
N ARG A 58 4.23 0.46 13.90
CA ARG A 58 3.81 0.02 15.23
C ARG A 58 4.95 -0.66 16.01
N ALA A 59 5.91 -1.27 15.31
CA ALA A 59 7.00 -2.02 15.91
C ALA A 59 8.19 -1.13 16.34
N ASN A 60 8.30 0.08 15.77
CA ASN A 60 9.21 1.14 16.22
C ASN A 60 8.44 2.21 17.00
#